data_AF-A0A850C4V4-F1
#
_entry.id   AF-A0A850C4V4-F1
#
_cell.length_a   1.000
_cell.length_b   1.000
_cell.length_c   1.000
_cell.angle_alpha   90.00
_cell.angle_beta   90.00
_cell.angle_gamma   90.00
#
_symmetry.space_group_name_H-M   'P 1'
#
loop_
_entity.id
_entity.type
_entity.pdbx_description
1 polymer ?
#
loop_
_entity_poly.entity_id
_entity_poly.type
_entity_poly.pdbx_seq_one_letter_code
_entity_poly.pdbx_strand_id
1 'polypeptide(L)' 'MERDGHKCVKCGRSAKDGIKLQVDHIHPKSSGGMATLDNGQTLCFECNIGKGARVPVAHPTQRVPDVGQAA' A
#
# COMPACT_ATOMS: atom_id res chain seq x y z
N MET A 1 -5.63 2.71 -7.98
CA MET A 1 -6.00 3.88 -7.14
C MET A 1 -7.51 3.99 -6.95
N GLU A 2 -8.32 3.75 -7.98
CA GLU A 2 -9.80 3.76 -7.88
C GLU A 2 -10.35 2.85 -6.77
N ARG A 3 -9.87 1.59 -6.70
CA ARG A 3 -10.19 0.64 -5.61
C ARG A 3 -9.97 1.19 -4.20
N ASP A 4 -8.95 2.03 -4.03
CA ASP A 4 -8.60 2.62 -2.74
C ASP A 4 -9.26 4.01 -2.56
N GLY A 5 -10.28 4.34 -3.36
CA GLY A 5 -11.04 5.58 -3.27
C GLY A 5 -10.23 6.83 -3.57
N HIS A 6 -9.14 6.72 -4.35
CA HIS A 6 -8.17 7.79 -4.58
C HIS A 6 -7.64 8.40 -3.26
N LYS A 7 -7.42 7.55 -2.25
CA LYS A 7 -6.93 7.91 -0.93
C LYS A 7 -5.74 7.04 -0.54
N CYS A 8 -4.88 7.60 0.31
CA CYS A 8 -3.87 6.82 1.02
C CYS A 8 -4.58 5.84 1.95
N VAL A 9 -4.39 4.54 1.75
CA VAL A 9 -5.04 3.51 2.57
C VAL A 9 -4.56 3.54 4.02
N LYS A 10 -3.43 4.18 4.33
CA LYS A 10 -2.93 4.31 5.70
C LYS A 10 -3.51 5.50 6.45
N CYS A 11 -3.50 6.69 5.85
CA CYS A 11 -3.87 7.94 6.55
C CYS A 11 -5.14 8.62 6.02
N GLY A 12 -5.79 8.08 4.98
CA GLY A 12 -7.06 8.60 4.44
C GLY A 12 -6.96 9.87 3.58
N ARG A 13 -5.81 10.56 3.57
CA ARG A 13 -5.57 11.75 2.73
C ARG A 13 -5.63 11.42 1.24
N SER A 14 -6.01 12.42 0.44
CA SER A 14 -6.23 12.39 -1.00
C SER A 14 -5.57 13.59 -1.68
N ALA A 15 -5.69 13.69 -3.01
CA ALA A 15 -5.25 14.87 -3.74
C ALA A 15 -5.88 16.18 -3.24
N LYS A 16 -7.09 16.14 -2.66
CA LYS A 16 -7.76 17.31 -2.05
C LYS A 16 -7.01 17.87 -0.85
N ASP A 17 -6.19 17.04 -0.21
CA ASP A 17 -5.36 17.40 0.94
C ASP A 17 -3.96 17.89 0.51
N GLY A 18 -3.75 18.17 -0.78
CA GLY A 18 -2.49 18.70 -1.31
C GLY A 18 -1.36 17.68 -1.46
N ILE A 19 -1.65 16.38 -1.33
CA ILE A 19 -0.64 15.31 -1.42
C ILE A 19 -0.64 14.58 -2.77
N LYS A 20 0.50 13.99 -3.12
CA LYS A 20 0.61 13.04 -4.23
C LYS A 20 0.47 11.61 -3.72
N LEU A 21 -0.32 10.82 -4.42
CA LEU A 21 -0.49 9.39 -4.17
C LEU A 21 0.44 8.58 -5.06
N GLN A 22 0.85 7.42 -4.57
CA GLN A 22 1.74 6.48 -5.23
C GLN A 22 1.17 5.07 -5.10
N VAL A 23 1.48 4.21 -6.07
CA VAL A 23 1.25 2.77 -5.94
C VAL A 23 2.45 2.17 -5.23
N ASP A 24 2.19 1.42 -4.16
CA ASP A 24 3.18 0.72 -3.35
C ASP A 24 2.83 -0.77 -3.25
N HIS A 25 3.84 -1.61 -3.02
CA HIS A 25 3.64 -3.03 -2.78
C HIS A 25 3.32 -3.28 -1.30
N ILE A 26 2.25 -4.00 -0.99
CA ILE A 26 1.91 -4.44 0.36
C ILE A 26 3.03 -5.31 0.92
N HIS A 27 3.35 -6.39 0.22
CA HIS A 27 4.55 -7.18 0.42
C HIS A 27 5.68 -6.60 -0.43
N PRO A 28 6.76 -6.06 0.15
CA PRO A 28 7.84 -5.42 -0.61
C PRO A 28 8.50 -6.37 -1.61
N LYS A 29 8.91 -5.85 -2.76
CA LYS A 29 9.67 -6.62 -3.78
C LYS A 29 10.92 -7.27 -3.20
N SER A 30 11.63 -6.56 -2.32
CA SER A 30 12.82 -7.06 -1.61
C SER A 30 12.55 -8.28 -0.72
N SER A 31 11.28 -8.54 -0.38
CA SER A 31 10.84 -9.66 0.45
C SER A 31 10.08 -10.72 -0.37
N GLY A 32 10.12 -10.65 -1.70
CA GLY A 32 9.41 -11.60 -2.59
C GLY A 32 8.03 -11.14 -3.06
N GLY A 33 7.68 -9.86 -2.86
CA GLY A 33 6.41 -9.32 -3.32
C GLY A 33 6.30 -9.22 -4.83
N MET A 34 5.22 -9.79 -5.39
CA MET A 34 4.92 -9.72 -6.82
C MET A 34 4.24 -8.40 -7.20
N ALA A 35 4.42 -7.96 -8.44
CA ALA A 35 3.75 -6.78 -8.99
C ALA A 35 2.34 -7.14 -9.49
N THR A 36 1.46 -7.54 -8.56
CA THR A 36 0.06 -7.88 -8.85
C THR A 36 -0.89 -6.80 -8.33
N LEU A 37 -2.11 -6.76 -8.87
CA LEU A 37 -3.15 -5.84 -8.38
C LEU A 37 -3.48 -6.09 -6.91
N ASP A 38 -3.43 -7.34 -6.44
CA ASP A 38 -3.73 -7.70 -5.05
C ASP A 38 -2.62 -7.25 -4.10
N ASN A 39 -1.36 -7.33 -4.54
CA ASN A 39 -0.23 -6.82 -3.78
C ASN A 39 -0.04 -5.28 -3.91
N GLY A 40 -0.79 -4.60 -4.77
CA GLY A 40 -0.73 -3.16 -4.91
C GLY A 40 -1.62 -2.43 -3.90
N GLN A 41 -1.13 -1.37 -3.27
CA GLN A 41 -1.89 -0.42 -2.44
C GLN A 41 -1.58 1.04 -2.79
N THR A 42 -2.51 1.94 -2.51
CA THR A 42 -2.31 3.38 -2.72
C THR A 42 -1.82 4.04 -1.42
N LEU A 43 -0.62 4.61 -1.41
CA LEU A 43 -0.06 5.35 -0.28
C LEU A 43 0.32 6.79 -0.68
N CYS A 44 0.30 7.71 0.28
CA CYS A 44 0.99 8.99 0.10
C CYS A 44 2.50 8.83 0.30
N PHE A 45 3.29 9.77 -0.20
CA PHE A 45 4.75 9.77 -0.09
C PHE A 45 5.25 9.53 1.35
N GLU A 46 4.70 10.27 2.33
CA GLU A 46 5.10 10.16 3.74
C GLU A 46 4.79 8.78 4.33
N CYS A 47 3.62 8.22 4.02
CA CYS A 47 3.24 6.89 4.48
C CYS A 47 4.04 5.78 3.79
N ASN A 48 4.38 5.96 2.52
CA ASN A 48 5.20 5.06 1.74
C ASN A 48 6.64 5.00 2.28
N ILE A 49 7.29 6.17 2.44
CA ILE A 49 8.61 6.25 3.09
C ILE A 49 8.57 5.68 4.50
N GLY A 50 7.56 6.02 5.28
CA GLY A 50 7.39 5.51 6.64
C GLY A 50 7.21 3.99 6.70
N LYS A 51 6.59 3.36 5.69
CA LYS A 51 6.50 1.89 5.58
C LYS A 51 7.87 1.29 5.28
N GLY A 52 8.55 1.80 4.27
CA GLY A 52 9.81 1.24 3.76
C GLY A 52 9.64 -0.19 3.26
N ALA A 53 10.67 -1.02 3.46
CA ALA A 53 10.68 -2.44 3.09
C ALA A 53 10.02 -3.36 4.14
N ARG A 54 9.08 -2.85 4.94
CA ARG A 54 8.36 -3.65 5.94
C ARG A 54 7.02 -4.12 5.38
N VAL A 55 6.67 -5.35 5.72
CA VAL A 55 5.30 -5.85 5.57
C VAL A 55 4.43 -5.14 6.62
N PRO A 56 3.32 -4.49 6.22
CA PRO A 56 2.41 -3.87 7.18
C PRO A 56 1.92 -4.91 8.19
N VAL A 57 2.06 -4.60 9.48
CA VAL A 57 1.23 -5.24 10.51
C VAL A 57 -0.18 -4.68 10.38
N ALA A 58 -1.19 -5.48 10.74
CA ALA A 58 -2.60 -5.13 10.54
C ALA A 58 -2.90 -3.68 11.00
N HIS A 59 -3.31 -2.84 10.04
CA HIS A 59 -3.81 -1.49 10.29
C HIS A 59 -5.26 -1.46 9.78
N PRO A 60 -6.21 -0.80 10.48
CA PRO A 60 -7.65 -0.92 10.19
C PRO A 60 -8.04 -0.65 8.74
N THR A 61 -7.25 0.15 8.05
CA THR A 61 -7.50 0.61 6.68
C THR A 61 -6.45 0.11 5.66
N GLN A 62 -5.34 -0.49 6.10
CA GLN A 62 -4.35 -1.06 5.17
C GLN A 62 -4.66 -2.53 4.92
N ARG A 63 -4.71 -2.91 3.65
CA ARG A 63 -4.83 -4.31 3.26
C ARG A 63 -3.61 -5.08 3.77
N VAL A 64 -3.87 -6.16 4.50
CA VAL A 64 -2.86 -7.18 4.78
C VAL A 64 -2.69 -8.03 3.53
N PRO A 65 -1.47 -8.45 3.18
CA PRO A 65 -1.30 -9.39 2.09
C PRO A 65 -1.99 -10.68 2.51
N ASP A 66 -2.85 -11.23 1.64
CA ASP A 66 -3.30 -12.61 1.80
C ASP A 66 -2.06 -13.48 1.64
N VAL A 67 -1.57 -14.05 2.75
CA VAL A 67 -0.41 -14.95 2.73
C VAL A 67 -0.92 -16.31 2.23
N GLY A 68 -1.34 -16.32 0.96
CA GLY A 68 -1.88 -17.45 0.24
C GLY A 68 -0.96 -17.83 -0.91
N GLN A 69 0.03 -18.66 -0.57
CA GLN A 69 0.70 -19.69 -1.37
C GLN A 69 1.25 -19.34 -2.77
N ALA A 70 2.58 -19.47 -2.84
CA ALA A 70 3.39 -19.96 -3.95
C ALA A 70 2.67 -20.39 -5.24
N ALA A 71 3.23 -19.90 -6.36
CA ALA A 71 3.63 -20.76 -7.46
C ALA A 71 5.08 -20.43 -7.81
#